data_AF-A0AAU9KLY1-F1
#
_entry.id   AF-A0AAU9KLY1-F1
#
_cell.length_a   1.000
_cell.length_b   1.000
_cell.length_c   1.000
_cell.angle_alpha   90.00
_cell.angle_beta   90.00
_cell.angle_gamma   90.00
#
_symmetry.space_group_name_H-M   'P 1'
#
loop_
_entity.id
_entity.type
_entity.pdbx_description
1 polymer ?
#
loop_
_entity_poly.entity_id
_entity_poly.type
_entity_poly.pdbx_seq_one_letter_code
_entity_poly.pdbx_strand_id
1 'polypeptide(L)'
;MMKYEYIAGPGVIANVAYNLEMNTEDFQTNTGVQYFIRVWINALGGNIPYGDTVPGKGLIVSNVAYDLYIGNHNGIRYITYVATQPVTHFDDDLMVFINELKNNKIISDNDYLVKLDAGTRIIKGSSATFKVKKFQAAIKIESPAE
;
A
#
# COMPACT_ATOMS: atom_id res chain seq x y z
N MET A 1 -1.95 2.24 12.03
CA MET A 1 -1.99 3.71 12.16
C MET A 1 -0.69 4.38 11.72
N MET A 2 -0.79 5.49 10.97
CA MET A 2 0.29 6.45 10.75
C MET A 2 -0.25 7.88 10.78
N LYS A 3 0.38 8.75 11.56
CA LYS A 3 0.18 10.19 11.54
C LYS A 3 1.46 10.86 11.08
N TYR A 4 1.41 11.64 10.02
CA TYR A 4 2.60 12.28 9.46
C TYR A 4 2.35 13.73 9.06
N GLU A 5 3.45 14.41 8.76
CA GLU A 5 3.51 15.69 8.09
C GLU A 5 4.48 15.59 6.91
N TYR A 6 4.13 16.20 5.79
CA TYR A 6 4.95 16.21 4.59
C TYR A 6 5.13 17.64 4.11
N ILE A 7 6.37 18.11 4.09
CA ILE A 7 6.74 19.41 3.54
C ILE A 7 7.38 19.13 2.19
N ALA A 8 6.65 19.41 1.12
CA ALA A 8 7.14 19.24 -0.25
C ALA A 8 8.02 20.44 -0.62
N GLY A 9 9.25 20.16 -1.05
CA GLY A 9 10.08 21.15 -1.72
C GLY A 9 9.76 21.27 -3.22
N PRO A 10 10.57 22.03 -3.97
CA PRO A 10 10.35 22.25 -5.40
C PRO A 10 10.36 20.95 -6.20
N GLY A 11 9.35 20.78 -7.06
CA GLY A 11 9.27 19.68 -8.03
C GLY A 11 9.16 18.28 -7.42
N VAL A 12 8.71 18.17 -6.15
CA VAL A 12 8.55 16.88 -5.48
C VAL A 12 7.46 16.05 -6.17
N ILE A 13 7.86 14.85 -6.62
CA ILE A 13 6.99 13.77 -7.04
C ILE A 13 7.29 12.61 -6.10
N ALA A 14 6.34 12.26 -5.24
CA ALA A 14 6.54 11.29 -4.18
C ALA A 14 5.22 10.60 -3.81
N ASN A 15 5.30 9.59 -2.94
CA ASN A 15 4.13 9.04 -2.28
C ASN A 15 4.34 8.98 -0.77
N VAL A 16 3.26 8.71 -0.04
CA VAL A 16 3.32 8.15 1.31
C VAL A 16 2.48 6.88 1.28
N ALA A 17 3.07 5.77 1.69
CA ALA A 17 2.47 4.45 1.46
C ALA A 17 2.76 3.47 2.59
N TYR A 18 1.86 2.50 2.72
CA TYR A 18 2.14 1.18 3.28
C TYR A 18 2.52 0.24 2.14
N ASN A 19 3.56 -0.57 2.30
CA ASN A 19 3.87 -1.67 1.39
C ASN A 19 3.85 -3.00 2.14
N LEU A 20 3.11 -3.94 1.58
CA LEU A 20 3.03 -5.33 2.02
C LEU A 20 3.74 -6.17 0.96
N GLU A 21 4.86 -6.75 1.35
CA GLU A 21 5.61 -7.72 0.57
C GLU A 21 4.95 -9.09 0.75
N MET A 22 4.49 -9.67 -0.36
CA MET A 22 3.71 -10.89 -0.37
C MET A 22 4.45 -12.02 -1.09
N ASN A 23 4.20 -13.25 -0.64
CA ASN A 23 4.65 -14.47 -1.30
C ASN A 23 3.48 -15.46 -1.43
N THR A 24 3.42 -16.20 -2.54
CA THR A 24 2.44 -17.29 -2.75
C THR A 24 2.95 -18.65 -2.26
N GLU A 25 4.25 -18.73 -1.95
CA GLU A 25 4.92 -19.90 -1.41
C GLU A 25 5.09 -19.77 0.11
N ASP A 26 5.14 -20.90 0.81
CA ASP A 26 5.36 -20.92 2.25
C ASP A 26 6.79 -20.47 2.63
N PHE A 27 7.01 -20.20 3.92
CA PHE A 27 8.30 -19.71 4.41
C PHE A 27 9.46 -20.69 4.20
N GLN A 28 9.19 -22.00 4.06
CA GLN A 28 10.23 -23.02 3.92
C GLN A 28 10.81 -23.08 2.50
N THR A 29 10.00 -22.75 1.49
CA THR A 29 10.43 -22.71 0.08
C THR A 29 10.63 -21.28 -0.45
N ASN A 30 10.45 -20.27 0.41
CA ASN A 30 10.43 -18.85 0.07
C ASN A 30 11.61 -18.42 -0.82
N THR A 31 11.30 -18.16 -2.09
CA THR A 31 12.24 -17.65 -3.10
C THR A 31 12.40 -16.12 -3.10
N GLY A 32 11.71 -15.40 -2.20
CA GLY A 32 11.74 -13.95 -2.09
C GLY A 32 10.36 -13.31 -2.32
N VAL A 33 10.34 -11.99 -2.53
CA VAL A 33 9.12 -11.24 -2.85
C VAL A 33 8.58 -11.65 -4.22
N GLN A 34 7.30 -11.99 -4.28
CA GLN A 34 6.63 -12.27 -5.56
C GLN A 34 5.75 -11.10 -6.01
N TYR A 35 5.08 -10.44 -5.07
CA TYR A 35 4.26 -9.27 -5.38
C TYR A 35 4.13 -8.33 -4.20
N PHE A 36 3.70 -7.10 -4.48
CA PHE A 36 3.38 -6.10 -3.47
C PHE A 36 1.91 -5.75 -3.48
N ILE A 37 1.32 -5.66 -2.29
CA ILE A 37 0.11 -4.88 -2.05
C ILE A 37 0.55 -3.55 -1.45
N ARG A 38 0.13 -2.43 -2.03
CA ARG A 38 0.50 -1.10 -1.58
C ARG A 38 -0.73 -0.26 -1.34
N VAL A 39 -0.73 0.49 -0.25
CA VAL A 39 -1.77 1.46 0.06
C VAL A 39 -1.11 2.82 0.12
N TRP A 40 -1.18 3.57 -0.98
CA TRP A 40 -0.70 4.93 -1.06
C TRP A 40 -1.75 5.85 -0.45
N ILE A 41 -1.46 6.35 0.74
CA ILE A 41 -2.32 7.27 1.48
C ILE A 41 -2.10 8.72 1.05
N ASN A 42 -1.08 8.99 0.22
CA ASN A 42 -0.87 10.27 -0.43
C ASN A 42 -0.03 10.09 -1.70
N ALA A 43 -0.46 10.72 -2.79
CA ALA A 43 0.31 10.85 -4.03
C ALA A 43 0.62 12.33 -4.27
N LEU A 44 1.92 12.68 -4.26
CA LEU A 44 2.38 14.06 -4.38
C LEU A 44 2.88 14.33 -5.81
N GLY A 45 2.59 15.52 -6.33
CA GLY A 45 3.15 16.00 -7.60
C GLY A 45 2.71 15.21 -8.83
N GLY A 46 1.51 14.61 -8.80
CA GLY A 46 1.01 13.78 -9.90
C GLY A 46 1.70 12.42 -10.02
N ASN A 47 2.25 11.89 -8.91
CA ASN A 47 2.81 10.55 -8.88
C ASN A 47 1.73 9.50 -9.18
N ILE A 48 2.06 8.53 -10.04
CA ILE A 48 1.18 7.43 -10.45
C ILE A 48 1.94 6.12 -10.18
N PRO A 49 1.28 5.09 -9.62
CA PRO A 49 1.91 3.79 -9.42
C PRO A 49 2.17 3.07 -10.75
N TYR A 50 2.88 1.94 -10.68
CA TYR A 50 3.05 1.07 -11.84
C TYR A 50 1.71 0.46 -12.27
N GLY A 51 1.47 0.45 -13.59
CA GLY A 51 0.33 -0.20 -14.22
C GLY A 51 -0.84 0.74 -14.48
N ASP A 52 -1.98 0.13 -14.76
CA ASP A 52 -3.20 0.82 -15.16
C ASP A 52 -4.24 0.77 -14.04
N THR A 53 -5.12 1.78 -14.01
CA THR A 53 -6.28 1.76 -13.13
C THR A 53 -7.18 0.58 -13.49
N VAL A 54 -7.81 -0.02 -12.48
CA VAL A 54 -8.79 -1.11 -12.62
C VAL A 54 -10.19 -0.53 -12.32
N PRO A 55 -10.97 -0.12 -13.34
CA PRO A 55 -12.24 0.57 -13.14
C PRO A 55 -13.24 -0.27 -12.34
N GLY A 56 -13.97 0.37 -11.42
CA GLY A 56 -14.98 -0.29 -10.59
C GLY A 56 -14.42 -1.23 -9.52
N LYS A 57 -13.11 -1.25 -9.31
CA LYS A 57 -12.42 -2.03 -8.26
C LYS A 57 -11.74 -1.16 -7.20
N GLY A 58 -12.05 0.13 -7.18
CA GLY A 58 -11.71 1.01 -6.07
C GLY A 58 -12.61 0.76 -4.86
N LEU A 59 -12.25 1.33 -3.71
CA LEU A 59 -13.03 1.20 -2.48
C LEU A 59 -12.96 2.47 -1.63
N ILE A 60 -13.88 2.62 -0.67
CA ILE A 60 -13.91 3.76 0.26
C ILE A 60 -13.54 3.28 1.65
N VAL A 61 -12.54 3.90 2.26
CA VAL A 61 -12.16 3.70 3.68
C VAL A 61 -12.19 5.04 4.36
N SER A 62 -12.89 5.15 5.50
CA SER A 62 -12.94 6.38 6.30
C SER A 62 -13.23 7.65 5.49
N ASN A 63 -14.21 7.56 4.59
CA ASN A 63 -14.65 8.62 3.66
C ASN A 63 -13.60 9.06 2.62
N VAL A 64 -12.55 8.26 2.40
CA VAL A 64 -11.56 8.47 1.35
C VAL A 64 -11.72 7.38 0.31
N ALA A 65 -11.92 7.79 -0.95
CA ALA A 65 -11.92 6.85 -2.07
C ALA A 65 -10.47 6.49 -2.45
N TYR A 66 -10.26 5.22 -2.78
CA TYR A 66 -9.00 4.67 -3.25
C TYR A 66 -9.19 4.02 -4.62
N ASP A 67 -8.40 4.46 -5.59
CA ASP A 67 -8.36 3.87 -6.93
C ASP A 67 -7.37 2.70 -6.95
N LEU A 68 -7.76 1.58 -7.56
CA LEU A 68 -6.90 0.41 -7.69
C LEU A 68 -6.09 0.47 -8.98
N TYR A 69 -4.78 0.26 -8.88
CA TYR A 69 -3.86 0.10 -9.99
C TYR A 69 -3.18 -1.27 -9.93
N ILE A 70 -3.01 -1.92 -11.08
CA ILE A 70 -2.26 -3.17 -11.18
C ILE A 70 -1.27 -3.08 -12.33
N GLY A 71 0.00 -3.39 -12.04
CA GLY A 71 1.06 -3.39 -13.03
C GLY A 71 2.18 -4.37 -12.69
N ASN A 72 3.07 -4.59 -13.64
CA ASN A 72 4.28 -5.39 -13.46
C ASN A 72 5.51 -4.54 -13.73
N HIS A 73 6.54 -4.67 -12.89
CA HIS A 73 7.82 -4.02 -13.10
C HIS A 73 8.95 -4.95 -12.63
N ASN A 74 9.88 -5.27 -13.54
CA ASN A 74 11.00 -6.19 -13.32
C ASN A 74 10.58 -7.56 -12.76
N GLY A 75 9.52 -8.16 -13.33
CA GLY A 75 9.02 -9.47 -12.91
C GLY A 75 8.21 -9.46 -11.59
N ILE A 76 8.10 -8.32 -10.93
CA ILE A 76 7.31 -8.16 -9.70
C ILE A 76 5.96 -7.55 -10.04
N ARG A 77 4.88 -8.17 -9.54
CA ARG A 77 3.51 -7.64 -9.63
C ARG A 77 3.27 -6.61 -8.53
N TYR A 78 2.69 -5.47 -8.89
CA TYR A 78 2.33 -4.40 -7.97
C TYR A 78 0.82 -4.18 -8.02
N ILE A 79 0.18 -4.27 -6.86
CA ILE A 79 -1.24 -4.01 -6.66
C ILE A 79 -1.31 -2.80 -5.72
N THR A 80 -1.79 -1.66 -6.21
CA THR A 80 -1.68 -0.39 -5.49
C THR A 80 -3.02 0.31 -5.39
N TYR A 81 -3.52 0.46 -4.18
CA TYR A 81 -4.60 1.40 -3.88
C TYR A 81 -4.02 2.79 -3.68
N VAL A 82 -4.56 3.79 -4.39
CA VAL A 82 -4.13 5.19 -4.29
C VAL A 82 -5.28 6.04 -3.79
N ALA A 83 -5.08 6.69 -2.64
CA ALA A 83 -6.04 7.63 -2.10
C ALA A 83 -6.25 8.80 -3.09
N THR A 84 -7.52 9.09 -3.38
CA THR A 84 -7.93 10.22 -4.23
C THR A 84 -7.62 11.59 -3.62
N GLN A 85 -7.36 11.64 -2.31
CA GLN A 85 -6.93 12.83 -1.58
C GLN A 85 -5.92 12.45 -0.47
N PRO A 86 -5.05 13.39 -0.03
CA PRO A 86 -4.06 13.11 1.00
C PRO A 86 -4.68 12.70 2.35
N VAL A 87 -4.18 11.62 2.94
CA VAL A 87 -4.58 11.13 4.27
C VAL A 87 -3.41 11.26 5.24
N THR A 88 -3.30 12.40 5.92
CA THR A 88 -2.17 12.68 6.86
C THR A 88 -2.29 11.96 8.19
N HIS A 89 -3.45 11.37 8.47
CA HIS A 89 -3.71 10.52 9.62
C HIS A 89 -4.53 9.33 9.17
N PHE A 90 -3.85 8.20 8.97
CA PHE A 90 -4.47 6.93 8.62
C PHE A 90 -4.57 6.09 9.89
N ASP A 91 -5.79 5.68 10.26
CA ASP A 91 -6.05 4.88 11.46
C ASP A 91 -7.07 3.77 11.17
N ASP A 92 -6.86 3.09 10.05
CA ASP A 92 -7.70 1.99 9.60
C ASP A 92 -6.95 0.66 9.59
N ASP A 93 -7.71 -0.42 9.48
CA ASP A 93 -7.19 -1.77 9.30
C ASP A 93 -6.80 -2.01 7.82
N LEU A 94 -5.54 -2.37 7.58
CA LEU A 94 -5.04 -2.70 6.25
C LEU A 94 -5.72 -3.96 5.67
N MET A 95 -6.28 -4.83 6.52
CA MET A 95 -7.03 -6.01 6.07
C MET A 95 -8.24 -5.67 5.22
N VAL A 96 -8.83 -4.47 5.36
CA VAL A 96 -9.95 -4.03 4.50
C VAL A 96 -9.53 -4.06 3.02
N PHE A 97 -8.33 -3.57 2.70
CA PHE A 97 -7.81 -3.56 1.34
C PHE A 97 -7.49 -4.99 0.85
N ILE A 98 -6.94 -5.84 1.71
CA ILE A 98 -6.59 -7.22 1.38
C ILE A 98 -7.86 -8.05 1.11
N ASN A 99 -8.87 -7.91 1.97
CA ASN A 99 -10.15 -8.59 1.82
C ASN A 99 -10.85 -8.19 0.52
N GLU A 100 -10.79 -6.91 0.15
CA GLU A 100 -11.36 -6.47 -1.14
C GLU A 100 -10.63 -7.10 -2.34
N LEU A 101 -9.30 -7.27 -2.26
CA LEU A 101 -8.54 -7.97 -3.31
C LEU A 101 -8.93 -9.46 -3.39
N LYS A 102 -9.14 -10.12 -2.25
CA LYS A 102 -9.59 -11.51 -2.17
C LYS A 102 -11.00 -11.69 -2.73
N ASN A 103 -11.94 -10.83 -2.32
CA ASN A 103 -13.31 -10.81 -2.82
C ASN A 103 -13.37 -10.64 -4.35
N ASN A 104 -12.49 -9.80 -4.89
CA ASN A 104 -12.35 -9.59 -6.33
C ASN A 104 -11.50 -10.65 -7.04
N LYS A 105 -11.04 -11.69 -6.33
CA LYS A 105 -10.18 -12.79 -6.84
C LYS A 105 -8.88 -12.31 -7.48
N ILE A 106 -8.32 -11.21 -6.97
CA ILE A 106 -7.08 -10.60 -7.45
C ILE A 106 -5.85 -11.25 -6.80
N ILE A 107 -6.00 -11.70 -5.56
CA ILE A 107 -5.02 -12.45 -4.76
C ILE A 107 -5.67 -13.69 -4.14
N SER A 108 -4.86 -14.65 -3.69
CA SER A 108 -5.33 -15.88 -3.04
C SER A 108 -5.51 -15.70 -1.53
N ASP A 109 -6.32 -16.55 -0.91
CA ASP A 109 -6.43 -16.62 0.54
C ASP A 109 -5.20 -17.23 1.22
N ASN A 110 -4.41 -17.99 0.46
CA ASN A 110 -3.24 -18.72 0.96
C ASN A 110 -1.92 -17.96 0.80
N ASP A 111 -1.96 -16.70 0.38
CA ASP A 111 -0.75 -15.89 0.21
C ASP A 111 -0.25 -15.38 1.58
N TYR A 112 1.08 -15.32 1.72
CA TYR A 112 1.77 -14.98 2.96
C TYR A 112 2.29 -13.54 2.93
N LEU A 113 2.10 -12.82 4.04
CA LEU A 113 2.76 -11.55 4.30
C LEU A 113 4.20 -11.81 4.77
N VAL A 114 5.18 -11.33 4.01
CA VAL A 114 6.61 -11.45 4.34
C VAL A 114 7.08 -10.23 5.14
N LYS A 115 6.68 -9.04 4.70
CA LYS A 115 7.10 -7.78 5.33
C LYS A 115 6.04 -6.71 5.17
N LEU A 116 5.84 -5.94 6.23
CA LEU A 116 5.04 -4.72 6.23
C LEU A 116 5.95 -3.54 6.53
N ASP A 117 6.00 -2.57 5.63
CA ASP A 117 6.65 -1.28 5.87
C ASP A 117 5.71 -0.11 5.55
N ALA A 118 6.08 1.07 6.06
CA ALA A 118 5.39 2.31 5.76
C ALA A 118 6.40 3.44 5.65
N GLY A 119 6.20 4.34 4.69
CA GLY A 119 7.12 5.44 4.47
C GLY A 119 6.79 6.25 3.23
N THR A 120 7.81 6.91 2.68
CA THR A 120 7.72 7.69 1.45
C THR A 120 8.74 7.20 0.43
N ARG A 121 8.34 7.12 -0.84
CA ARG A 121 9.27 7.01 -1.97
C ARG A 121 9.26 8.34 -2.72
N ILE A 122 10.39 9.03 -2.70
CA ILE A 122 10.62 10.22 -3.53
C ILE A 122 11.14 9.75 -4.89
N ILE A 123 10.46 10.13 -5.96
CA ILE A 123 10.85 9.83 -7.35
C ILE A 123 11.68 10.98 -7.92
N LYS A 124 11.27 12.22 -7.66
CA LYS A 124 11.90 13.45 -8.14
C LYS A 124 11.70 14.57 -7.12
N GLY A 125 12.57 15.57 -7.17
CA GLY A 125 12.47 16.81 -6.40
C GLY A 125 13.63 16.97 -5.43
N SER A 126 13.59 18.06 -4.66
CA SER A 126 14.60 18.37 -3.64
C SER A 126 13.96 18.97 -2.39
N SER A 127 14.73 18.99 -1.30
CA SER A 127 14.35 19.65 -0.04
C SER A 127 13.00 19.22 0.55
N ALA A 128 12.59 17.97 0.31
CA ALA A 128 11.40 17.39 0.91
C ALA A 128 11.69 16.93 2.35
N THR A 129 10.73 17.10 3.26
CA THR A 129 10.79 16.53 4.61
C THR A 129 9.54 15.69 4.86
N PHE A 130 9.74 14.42 5.22
CA PHE A 130 8.70 13.52 5.68
C PHE A 130 8.88 13.27 7.18
N LYS A 131 7.94 13.75 7.99
CA LYS A 131 7.98 13.64 9.46
C LYS A 131 6.85 12.75 9.95
N VAL A 132 7.20 11.54 10.38
CA VAL A 132 6.26 10.62 11.03
C VAL A 132 6.10 11.04 12.49
N LYS A 133 4.90 11.47 12.86
CA LYS A 133 4.56 11.91 14.23
C LYS A 133 4.16 10.72 15.11
N LYS A 134 3.53 9.72 14.52
CA LYS A 134 3.18 8.46 15.17
C LYS A 134 3.08 7.36 14.12
N PHE A 135 3.58 6.18 14.46
CA PHE A 135 3.44 4.98 13.65
C PHE A 135 3.16 3.79 14.55
N GLN A 136 2.19 2.97 14.15
CA GLN A 136 1.88 1.71 14.81
C GLN A 136 1.32 0.74 13.78
N ALA A 137 1.86 -0.47 13.77
CA ALA A 137 1.34 -1.62 13.03
C ALA A 137 1.30 -2.81 13.98
N ALA A 138 0.26 -3.63 13.86
CA ALA A 138 0.12 -4.87 14.59
C ALA A 138 -0.51 -5.91 13.66
N ILE A 139 -0.06 -7.15 13.79
CA ILE A 139 -0.68 -8.30 13.13
C ILE A 139 -1.39 -9.09 14.23
N LYS A 140 -2.71 -9.23 14.10
CA LYS A 140 -3.50 -10.08 14.99
C LYS A 140 -3.71 -11.41 14.29
N ILE A 141 -3.22 -12.48 14.91
CA ILE A 141 -3.51 -13.85 14.48
C ILE A 141 -4.76 -14.26 15.23
N GLU A 142 -5.84 -14.53 14.51
CA GLU A 142 -7.03 -15.13 15.12
C GLU A 142 -6.81 -16.64 15.18
N SER A 143 -6.94 -17.21 16.38
CA SER A 143 -6.98 -18.66 16.53
C SER A 143 -8.13 -19.22 15.68
N PRO A 144 -7.98 -20.40 15.05
CA PRO A 144 -9.11 -21.03 14.39
C PRO A 144 -10.28 -21.11 15.36
N ALA A 145 -11.49 -20.78 14.89
CA ALA A 145 -12.68 -21.07 15.67
C ALA A 145 -12.71 -22.58 15.93
N GLU A 146 -12.77 -22.96 17.22
CA GLU A 146 -12.95 -24.36 17.65
C GLU A 146 -14.24 -24.97 17.10
#